data_AF-A6EKT1-F1
#
_entry.id   AF-A6EKT1-F1
#
_cell.length_a   1.000
_cell.length_b   1.000
_cell.length_c   1.000
_cell.angle_alpha   90.00
_cell.angle_beta   90.00
_cell.angle_gamma   90.00
#
_symmetry.space_group_name_H-M   'P 1'
#
loop_
_entity.id
_entity.type
_entity.pdbx_description
1 polymer ?
#
loop_
_entity_poly.entity_id
_entity_poly.type
_entity_poly.pdbx_seq_one_letter_code
_entity_poly.pdbx_strand_id
1 'polypeptide(L)'
;MGLATIEYRGKNFLIPDSFIELLSQFICEAMERIGIHSFPSNLQQLYEDCDYNRLGQSIGIVDISLDEFVVSESDKTIFIHVLDQTKTLLALMGDELSLAWLNDFESHKSNDAFKSPWFIPVKIHSIVITIDIIQQILNGTWEHENYYLTYAGYPGSTGTEII
;
A
#
# COMPACT_ATOMS: atom_id res chain seq x y z
N MET A 1 -6.21 -4.43 15.77
CA MET A 1 -5.51 -4.13 14.51
C MET A 1 -5.94 -5.21 13.54
N GLY A 2 -6.61 -4.82 12.45
CA GLY A 2 -7.12 -5.77 11.46
C GLY A 2 -6.04 -6.22 10.49
N LEU A 3 -6.42 -7.18 9.66
CA LEU A 3 -5.67 -7.59 8.48
C LEU A 3 -6.43 -7.11 7.26
N ALA A 4 -5.67 -6.58 6.32
CA ALA A 4 -6.11 -6.06 5.06
C ALA A 4 -5.55 -6.92 3.92
N THR A 5 -6.32 -7.06 2.85
CA THR A 5 -5.97 -7.90 1.71
C THR A 5 -5.50 -7.05 0.55
N ILE A 6 -4.44 -7.51 -0.13
CA ILE A 6 -4.11 -7.05 -1.48
C ILE A 6 -4.27 -8.24 -2.42
N GLU A 7 -5.08 -8.08 -3.46
CA GLU A 7 -5.45 -9.18 -4.36
C GLU A 7 -5.48 -8.80 -5.84
N TYR A 8 -5.24 -9.81 -6.68
CA TYR A 8 -5.37 -9.76 -8.13
C TYR A 8 -5.50 -11.17 -8.71
N ARG A 9 -6.52 -11.41 -9.51
CA ARG A 9 -6.81 -12.63 -10.28
C ARG A 9 -6.72 -13.91 -9.45
N GLY A 10 -7.27 -13.86 -8.25
CA GLY A 10 -7.28 -14.98 -7.29
C GLY A 10 -5.96 -15.21 -6.55
N LYS A 11 -4.96 -14.35 -6.74
CA LYS A 11 -3.74 -14.29 -5.92
C LYS A 11 -3.87 -13.17 -4.90
N ASN A 12 -3.42 -13.44 -3.67
CA ASN A 12 -3.51 -12.46 -2.59
C ASN A 12 -2.41 -12.64 -1.54
N PHE A 13 -2.29 -11.62 -0.71
CA PHE A 13 -1.56 -11.64 0.55
C PHE A 13 -2.21 -10.68 1.54
N LEU A 14 -1.94 -10.91 2.82
CA LEU A 14 -2.50 -10.16 3.94
C LEU A 14 -1.40 -9.29 4.57
N ILE A 15 -1.72 -8.04 4.88
CA ILE A 15 -0.87 -7.12 5.63
C ILE A 15 -1.68 -6.42 6.73
N PRO A 16 -1.06 -5.79 7.73
CA PRO A 16 -1.81 -4.98 8.70
C PRO A 16 -2.48 -3.78 8.02
N ASP A 17 -3.71 -3.42 8.43
CA ASP A 17 -4.49 -2.32 7.82
C ASP A 17 -3.71 -1.01 7.69
N SER A 18 -2.96 -0.65 8.74
CA SER A 18 -2.13 0.56 8.77
C SER A 18 -1.04 0.59 7.70
N PHE A 19 -0.57 -0.57 7.27
CA PHE A 19 0.38 -0.68 6.16
C PHE A 19 -0.32 -0.53 4.80
N ILE A 20 -1.61 -0.88 4.65
CA ILE A 20 -2.35 -0.51 3.44
C ILE A 20 -2.54 1.00 3.38
N GLU A 21 -2.91 1.66 4.48
CA GLU A 21 -3.07 3.12 4.49
C GLU A 21 -1.76 3.82 4.10
N LEU A 22 -0.64 3.37 4.68
CA LEU A 22 0.68 3.88 4.37
C LEU A 22 1.09 3.61 2.91
N LEU A 23 0.85 2.40 2.42
CA LEU A 23 1.11 2.05 1.02
C LEU A 23 0.27 2.92 0.07
N SER A 24 -1.01 3.12 0.41
CA SER A 24 -1.95 3.93 -0.36
C SER A 24 -1.50 5.39 -0.43
N GLN A 25 -0.97 5.94 0.67
CA GLN A 25 -0.37 7.28 0.68
C GLN A 25 0.67 7.45 -0.43
N PHE A 26 1.67 6.55 -0.49
CA PHE A 26 2.75 6.67 -1.47
C PHE A 26 2.32 6.33 -2.90
N ILE A 27 1.37 5.40 -3.08
CA ILE A 27 0.79 5.12 -4.41
C ILE A 27 0.04 6.35 -4.93
N CYS A 28 -0.81 6.98 -4.11
CA CYS A 28 -1.50 8.21 -4.50
C CYS A 28 -0.52 9.32 -4.85
N GLU A 29 0.52 9.56 -4.03
CA GLU A 29 1.54 10.57 -4.32
C GLU A 29 2.26 10.30 -5.66
N ALA A 30 2.56 9.04 -5.98
CA ALA A 30 3.15 8.68 -7.27
C ALA A 30 2.21 8.99 -8.43
N MET A 31 0.92 8.67 -8.30
CA MET A 31 -0.10 8.96 -9.31
C MET A 31 -0.32 10.48 -9.48
N GLU A 32 -0.35 11.24 -8.39
CA GLU A 32 -0.43 12.70 -8.38
C GLU A 32 0.75 13.33 -9.13
N ARG A 33 1.97 12.84 -8.90
CA ARG A 33 3.18 13.34 -9.57
C ARG A 33 3.23 13.02 -11.06
N ILE A 34 2.74 11.85 -11.46
CA ILE A 34 2.59 11.49 -12.89
C ILE A 34 1.49 12.36 -13.52
N GLY A 35 0.43 12.64 -12.77
CA GLY A 35 -0.74 13.43 -13.15
C GLY A 35 -1.97 12.56 -13.33
N ILE A 36 -2.89 12.63 -12.36
CA ILE A 36 -4.07 11.74 -12.24
C ILE A 36 -4.90 11.69 -13.54
N HIS A 37 -5.11 12.84 -14.18
CA HIS A 37 -5.92 12.95 -15.40
C HIS A 37 -5.28 12.30 -16.64
N SER A 38 -4.03 11.85 -16.55
CA SER A 38 -3.36 11.12 -17.63
C SER A 38 -3.70 9.62 -17.65
N PHE A 39 -4.27 9.08 -16.57
CA PHE A 39 -4.58 7.67 -16.45
C PHE A 39 -5.94 7.29 -17.07
N PRO A 40 -6.12 6.03 -17.50
CA PRO A 40 -7.44 5.45 -17.76
C PRO A 40 -8.40 5.58 -16.56
N SER A 41 -9.71 5.62 -16.81
CA SER A 41 -10.72 5.85 -15.78
C SER A 41 -10.71 4.80 -14.66
N ASN A 42 -10.45 3.54 -14.99
CA ASN A 42 -10.28 2.44 -14.04
C ASN A 42 -9.10 2.68 -13.07
N LEU A 43 -7.98 3.22 -13.55
CA LEU A 43 -6.86 3.56 -12.67
C LEU A 43 -7.10 4.86 -11.90
N GLN A 44 -7.91 5.78 -12.42
CA GLN A 44 -8.38 6.94 -11.62
C GLN A 44 -9.25 6.48 -10.44
N GLN A 45 -10.09 5.46 -10.61
CA GLN A 45 -10.87 4.87 -9.51
C GLN A 45 -9.97 4.18 -8.48
N LEU A 46 -8.93 3.46 -8.92
CA LEU A 46 -7.92 2.93 -8.00
C LEU A 46 -7.25 4.03 -7.16
N TYR A 47 -7.00 5.20 -7.76
CA TYR A 47 -6.52 6.37 -7.01
C TYR A 47 -7.54 6.83 -5.95
N GLU A 48 -8.83 6.87 -6.29
CA GLU A 48 -9.89 7.25 -5.33
C GLU A 48 -9.96 6.27 -4.15
N ASP A 49 -9.81 4.97 -4.39
CA ASP A 49 -9.75 3.95 -3.33
C ASP A 49 -8.51 4.11 -2.45
N CYS A 50 -7.34 4.36 -3.06
CA CYS A 50 -6.13 4.64 -2.30
C CYS A 50 -6.25 5.96 -1.49
N ASP A 51 -6.90 6.98 -2.04
CA ASP A 51 -7.16 8.25 -1.36
C ASP A 51 -8.10 8.05 -0.16
N TYR A 52 -9.12 7.22 -0.34
CA TYR A 52 -10.04 6.83 0.72
C TYR A 52 -9.31 6.10 1.86
N ASN A 53 -8.42 5.16 1.52
CA ASN A 53 -7.58 4.44 2.49
C ASN A 53 -6.65 5.38 3.26
N ARG A 54 -5.87 6.23 2.56
CA ARG A 54 -4.89 7.13 3.23
C ARG A 54 -5.54 8.18 4.11
N LEU A 55 -6.78 8.60 3.80
CA LEU A 55 -7.55 9.54 4.62
C LEU A 55 -8.20 8.90 5.86
N GLY A 56 -8.05 7.59 6.04
CA GLY A 56 -8.62 6.83 7.14
C GLY A 56 -10.13 7.00 7.18
N GLN A 57 -10.82 6.67 6.09
CA GLN A 57 -12.29 6.78 6.00
C GLN A 57 -13.04 5.48 6.29
N SER A 58 -12.34 4.35 6.47
CA SER A 58 -12.92 3.05 6.86
C SER A 58 -12.00 2.28 7.83
N ILE A 59 -12.54 1.81 8.97
CA ILE A 59 -11.82 0.89 9.88
C ILE A 59 -12.15 -0.55 9.52
N GLY A 60 -11.11 -1.39 9.44
CA GLY A 60 -11.23 -2.85 9.38
C GLY A 60 -11.86 -3.37 8.09
N ILE A 61 -12.07 -2.49 7.11
CA ILE A 61 -12.46 -2.77 5.74
C ILE A 61 -11.55 -1.89 4.87
N VAL A 62 -10.27 -2.21 4.92
CA VAL A 62 -9.24 -1.58 4.10
C VAL A 62 -8.67 -2.72 3.26
N ASP A 63 -8.72 -2.59 1.94
CA ASP A 63 -8.15 -3.54 0.99
C ASP A 63 -7.67 -2.79 -0.27
N ILE A 64 -6.94 -3.52 -1.11
CA ILE A 64 -6.62 -3.11 -2.47
C ILE A 64 -6.94 -4.28 -3.38
N SER A 65 -8.14 -4.26 -3.98
CA SER A 65 -8.53 -5.24 -5.01
C SER A 65 -8.17 -4.70 -6.39
N LEU A 66 -7.16 -5.29 -7.03
CA LEU A 66 -6.64 -4.82 -8.31
C LEU A 66 -7.43 -5.38 -9.50
N ASP A 67 -8.31 -6.35 -9.29
CA ASP A 67 -9.06 -7.02 -10.36
C ASP A 67 -10.01 -6.09 -11.10
N GLU A 68 -10.63 -5.17 -10.37
CA GLU A 68 -11.57 -4.20 -10.92
C GLU A 68 -10.87 -3.08 -11.70
N PHE A 69 -9.60 -2.81 -11.37
CA PHE A 69 -8.86 -1.66 -11.89
C PHE A 69 -7.79 -2.02 -12.92
N VAL A 70 -7.15 -3.18 -12.80
CA VAL A 70 -6.06 -3.62 -13.69
C VAL A 70 -6.57 -4.69 -14.65
N VAL A 71 -7.46 -4.26 -15.56
CA VAL A 71 -8.25 -5.15 -16.43
C VAL A 71 -7.51 -5.56 -17.71
N SER A 72 -6.55 -4.75 -18.17
CA SER A 72 -5.77 -5.01 -19.39
C SER A 72 -4.25 -5.06 -19.15
N GLU A 73 -3.51 -5.61 -20.11
CA GLU A 73 -2.03 -5.58 -20.10
C GLU A 73 -1.46 -4.16 -20.15
N SER A 74 -2.20 -3.22 -20.77
CA SER A 74 -1.83 -1.80 -20.76
C SER A 74 -1.96 -1.22 -19.36
N ASP A 75 -3.07 -1.48 -18.67
CA ASP A 75 -3.28 -1.03 -17.28
C ASP A 75 -2.21 -1.60 -16.36
N LYS A 76 -1.88 -2.89 -16.53
CA LYS A 76 -0.81 -3.54 -15.75
C LYS A 76 0.52 -2.84 -15.95
N THR A 77 0.89 -2.52 -17.20
CA THR A 77 2.15 -1.82 -17.50
C THR A 77 2.18 -0.44 -16.87
N ILE A 78 1.06 0.30 -16.95
CA ILE A 78 0.93 1.63 -16.32
C ILE A 78 1.04 1.53 -14.80
N PHE A 79 0.35 0.57 -14.19
CA PHE A 79 0.34 0.45 -12.74
C PHE A 79 1.68 -0.06 -12.19
N ILE A 80 2.38 -0.94 -12.91
CA ILE A 80 3.77 -1.30 -12.57
C ILE A 80 4.67 -0.05 -12.60
N HIS A 81 4.50 0.83 -13.59
CA HIS A 81 5.24 2.09 -13.62
C HIS A 81 4.92 2.99 -12.41
N VAL A 82 3.65 3.07 -11.99
CA VAL A 82 3.25 3.76 -10.75
C VAL A 82 4.00 3.17 -9.55
N LEU A 83 4.01 1.83 -9.40
CA LEU A 83 4.71 1.15 -8.31
C LEU A 83 6.22 1.41 -8.32
N ASP A 84 6.85 1.51 -9.49
CA ASP A 84 8.27 1.88 -9.59
C ASP A 84 8.52 3.36 -9.19
N GLN A 85 7.59 4.26 -9.52
CA GLN A 85 7.63 5.64 -9.03
C GLN A 85 7.44 5.69 -7.51
N THR A 86 6.52 4.89 -6.95
CA THR A 86 6.33 4.74 -5.49
C THR A 86 7.62 4.33 -4.80
N LYS A 87 8.35 3.34 -5.34
CA LYS A 87 9.68 2.94 -4.81
C LYS A 87 10.69 4.10 -4.86
N THR A 88 10.65 4.90 -5.93
CA THR A 88 11.52 6.09 -6.05
C THR A 88 11.19 7.13 -4.99
N LEU A 89 9.90 7.36 -4.70
CA LEU A 89 9.47 8.27 -3.63
C LEU A 89 9.95 7.80 -2.26
N LEU A 90 9.76 6.53 -1.96
CA LEU A 90 10.20 5.92 -0.72
C LEU A 90 11.72 6.04 -0.53
N ALA A 91 12.51 5.84 -1.58
CA ALA A 91 13.96 6.00 -1.52
C ALA A 91 14.41 7.43 -1.16
N LEU A 92 13.61 8.46 -1.49
CA LEU A 92 13.90 9.85 -1.11
C LEU A 92 13.67 10.12 0.38
N MET A 93 12.94 9.24 1.08
CA MET A 93 12.67 9.36 2.52
C MET A 93 13.83 8.86 3.39
N GLY A 94 14.81 8.14 2.81
CA GLY A 94 15.93 7.53 3.52
C GLY A 94 15.69 6.05 3.86
N ASP A 95 16.23 5.60 4.99
CA ASP A 95 16.15 4.18 5.38
C ASP A 95 14.87 3.83 6.17
N GLU A 96 14.24 4.82 6.79
CA GLU A 96 13.04 4.63 7.61
C GLU A 96 12.13 5.87 7.60
N LEU A 97 10.84 5.64 7.76
CA LEU A 97 9.87 6.67 8.09
C LEU A 97 9.90 6.94 9.59
N SER A 98 10.29 8.17 9.94
CA SER A 98 10.36 8.60 11.33
C SER A 98 8.99 8.60 12.02
N LEU A 99 8.97 8.45 13.34
CA LEU A 99 7.75 8.58 14.15
C LEU A 99 7.08 9.95 13.98
N ALA A 100 7.87 11.01 13.78
CA ALA A 100 7.33 12.34 13.57
C ALA A 100 6.51 12.39 12.28
N TRP A 101 7.06 11.86 11.17
CA TRP A 101 6.35 11.79 9.89
C TRP A 101 5.13 10.88 9.97
N LEU A 102 5.25 9.69 10.58
CA LEU A 102 4.15 8.73 10.68
C LEU A 102 2.97 9.29 11.49
N ASN A 103 3.24 9.96 12.61
CA ASN A 103 2.18 10.57 13.42
C ASN A 103 1.64 11.86 12.80
N ASP A 104 2.43 12.57 12.00
CA ASP A 104 1.94 13.66 11.16
C ASP A 104 0.99 13.14 10.08
N PHE A 105 1.34 12.05 9.38
CA PHE A 105 0.44 11.34 8.46
C PHE A 105 -0.89 10.97 9.12
N GLU A 106 -0.87 10.34 10.30
CA GLU A 106 -2.08 10.02 11.06
C GLU A 106 -2.90 11.27 11.42
N SER A 107 -2.25 12.40 11.69
CA SER A 107 -2.94 13.63 12.06
C SER A 107 -3.81 14.21 10.93
N HIS A 108 -3.45 13.91 9.68
CA HIS A 108 -4.18 14.34 8.48
C HIS A 108 -5.41 13.48 8.16
N LYS A 109 -5.58 12.33 8.85
CA LYS A 109 -6.78 11.52 8.68
C LYS A 109 -8.03 12.31 9.08
N SER A 110 -9.07 12.15 8.29
CA SER A 110 -10.30 12.92 8.41
C SER A 110 -11.17 12.50 9.60
N ASN A 111 -11.00 11.26 10.08
CA ASN A 111 -11.75 10.70 11.19
C ASN A 111 -10.81 10.38 12.37
N ASP A 112 -10.97 11.11 13.48
CA ASP A 112 -10.15 10.93 14.69
C ASP A 112 -10.28 9.54 15.31
N ALA A 113 -11.44 8.88 15.17
CA ALA A 113 -11.63 7.53 15.71
C ALA A 113 -10.73 6.50 15.00
N PHE A 114 -10.24 6.83 13.80
CA PHE A 114 -9.52 5.94 12.90
C PHE A 114 -8.01 6.23 12.89
N LYS A 115 -7.58 7.23 13.67
CA LYS A 115 -6.16 7.53 13.89
C LYS A 115 -5.54 6.46 14.78
N SER A 116 -4.39 5.94 14.38
CA SER A 116 -3.62 4.97 15.15
C SER A 116 -2.20 5.48 15.34
N PRO A 117 -1.78 5.85 16.56
CA PRO A 117 -0.45 6.38 16.77
C PRO A 117 0.61 5.32 16.45
N TRP A 118 1.65 5.75 15.74
CA TRP A 118 2.82 4.92 15.46
C TRP A 118 3.81 5.05 16.61
N PHE A 119 4.26 3.89 17.10
CA PHE A 119 5.22 3.81 18.21
C PHE A 119 6.61 3.37 17.76
N ILE A 120 6.72 2.81 16.54
CA ILE A 120 7.97 2.27 15.99
C ILE A 120 8.14 2.80 14.56
N PRO A 121 9.35 3.29 14.19
CA PRO A 121 9.64 3.70 12.82
C PRO A 121 9.42 2.55 11.83
N VAL A 122 8.96 2.88 10.62
CA VAL A 122 8.77 1.88 9.57
C VAL A 122 9.99 1.86 8.67
N LYS A 123 10.60 0.69 8.47
CA LYS A 123 11.70 0.53 7.52
C LYS A 123 11.18 0.67 6.10
N ILE A 124 11.81 1.54 5.31
CA ILE A 124 11.46 1.75 3.91
C ILE A 124 11.60 0.45 3.12
N HIS A 125 12.61 -0.36 3.45
CA HIS A 125 12.83 -1.66 2.83
C HIS A 125 11.61 -2.58 2.89
N SER A 126 10.92 -2.64 4.04
CA SER A 126 9.75 -3.51 4.20
C SER A 126 8.59 -3.07 3.31
N ILE A 127 8.40 -1.76 3.11
CA ILE A 127 7.38 -1.22 2.17
C ILE A 127 7.77 -1.55 0.72
N VAL A 128 9.05 -1.43 0.39
CA VAL A 128 9.56 -1.78 -0.95
C VAL A 128 9.34 -3.27 -1.25
N ILE A 129 9.60 -4.17 -0.30
CA ILE A 129 9.32 -5.60 -0.47
C ILE A 129 7.83 -5.83 -0.72
N THR A 130 6.94 -5.15 0.01
CA THR A 130 5.49 -5.22 -0.23
C THR A 130 5.15 -4.79 -1.66
N ILE A 131 5.74 -3.71 -2.17
CA ILE A 131 5.56 -3.28 -3.56
C ILE A 131 6.06 -4.33 -4.55
N ASP A 132 7.22 -4.93 -4.30
CA ASP A 132 7.77 -5.98 -5.17
C ASP A 132 6.88 -7.23 -5.18
N ILE A 133 6.20 -7.56 -4.07
CA ILE A 133 5.20 -8.64 -4.01
C ILE A 133 3.97 -8.28 -4.85
N ILE A 134 3.48 -7.04 -4.79
CA ILE A 134 2.38 -6.58 -5.65
C ILE A 134 2.77 -6.72 -7.13
N GLN A 135 3.99 -6.32 -7.49
CA GLN A 135 4.52 -6.50 -8.84
C GLN A 135 4.58 -7.99 -9.24
N GLN A 136 4.98 -8.88 -8.33
CA GLN A 136 4.97 -10.33 -8.59
C GLN A 136 3.55 -10.87 -8.82
N ILE A 137 2.58 -10.40 -8.04
CA ILE A 137 1.16 -10.76 -8.20
C ILE A 137 0.64 -10.30 -9.56
N LEU A 138 0.89 -9.05 -9.94
CA LEU A 138 0.52 -8.50 -11.25
C LEU A 138 1.12 -9.30 -12.41
N ASN A 139 2.38 -9.74 -12.25
CA ASN A 139 3.10 -10.51 -13.25
C ASN A 139 2.80 -12.02 -13.22
N GLY A 140 1.98 -12.49 -12.27
CA GLY A 140 1.66 -13.91 -12.11
C GLY A 140 2.84 -14.78 -11.66
N THR A 141 3.88 -14.18 -11.06
CA THR A 141 5.05 -14.89 -10.52
C THR A 141 4.96 -15.12 -9.02
N TRP A 142 3.91 -14.62 -8.36
CA TRP A 142 3.65 -14.89 -6.95
C TRP A 142 3.09 -16.30 -6.76
N GLU A 143 3.85 -17.15 -6.07
CA GLU A 143 3.51 -18.57 -5.90
C GLU A 143 2.69 -18.87 -4.64
N HIS A 144 2.52 -17.89 -3.75
CA HIS A 144 1.82 -18.09 -2.48
C HIS A 144 0.35 -17.64 -2.54
N GLU A 145 -0.46 -18.16 -1.62
CA GLU A 145 -1.86 -17.79 -1.44
C GLU A 145 -2.11 -17.58 0.06
N ASN A 146 -2.89 -16.56 0.42
CA ASN A 146 -3.19 -16.20 1.81
C ASN A 146 -1.93 -16.02 2.67
N TYR A 147 -0.85 -15.56 2.05
CA TYR A 147 0.42 -15.35 2.73
C TYR A 147 0.35 -14.08 3.59
N TYR A 148 0.76 -14.18 4.85
CA TYR A 148 0.70 -13.06 5.77
C TYR A 148 2.08 -12.43 5.95
N LEU A 149 2.18 -11.12 5.70
CA LEU A 149 3.41 -10.36 5.88
C LEU A 149 3.43 -9.75 7.28
N THR A 150 4.53 -9.99 8.00
CA THR A 150 4.82 -9.28 9.24
C THR A 150 5.95 -8.28 9.04
N TYR A 151 5.88 -7.19 9.79
CA TYR A 151 6.82 -6.08 9.69
C TYR A 151 7.57 -5.96 11.01
N ALA A 152 8.89 -5.89 10.94
CA ALA A 152 9.74 -5.86 12.13
C ALA A 152 9.33 -4.75 13.11
N GLY A 153 9.18 -5.12 14.38
CA GLY A 153 8.76 -4.20 15.45
C GLY A 153 7.27 -3.81 15.42
N TYR A 154 6.48 -4.17 14.42
CA TYR A 154 5.06 -3.82 14.42
C TYR A 154 4.26 -4.79 15.30
N PRO A 155 3.36 -4.31 16.19
CA PRO A 155 2.64 -5.18 17.10
C PRO A 155 1.59 -6.03 16.36
N GLY A 156 1.96 -7.28 16.03
CA GLY A 156 1.12 -8.26 15.34
C GLY A 156 1.78 -9.64 15.33
N SER A 157 0.97 -10.68 15.45
CA SER A 157 1.33 -12.09 15.75
C SER A 157 2.32 -12.77 14.78
N THR A 158 2.94 -13.84 15.29
CA THR A 158 3.81 -14.83 14.61
C THR A 158 3.47 -15.07 13.13
N GLY A 159 4.23 -14.46 12.24
CA GLY A 159 4.28 -14.71 10.80
C GLY A 159 5.72 -14.62 10.31
N THR A 160 5.98 -14.76 9.02
CA THR A 160 7.33 -14.58 8.47
C THR A 160 7.66 -13.10 8.50
N GLU A 161 8.73 -12.76 9.22
CA GLU A 161 9.24 -11.40 9.34
C GLU A 161 9.83 -10.96 8.00
N ILE A 162 9.21 -9.97 7.38
CA ILE A 162 9.90 -9.17 6.38
C ILE A 162 10.81 -8.23 7.15
N ILE A 163 12.11 -8.53 7.10
CA ILE A 163 13.18 -7.65 7.58
C ILE A 163 13.36 -6.55 6.55
#